data_AF-A0A368G2I6-F1
#
_entry.id   AF-A0A368G2I6-F1
#
_cell.length_a   1.000
_cell.length_b   1.000
_cell.length_c   1.000
_cell.angle_alpha   90.00
_cell.angle_beta   90.00
_cell.angle_gamma   90.00
#
_symmetry.space_group_name_H-M   'P 1'
#
loop_
_entity.id
_entity.type
_entity.pdbx_description
1 polymer ?
#
loop_
_entity_poly.entity_id
_entity_poly.type
_entity_poly.pdbx_seq_one_letter_code
_entity_poly.pdbx_strand_id
1 'polypeptide(L)'
;MQEMLDDKAIQGLLSSVATTTKASTGLPSKSAQIRQERRGLLLLRKEIFYQAVQSGIKPAEAQKLAENAVTEAQQRLTAQRKARIEGVKEEEDTARAQKAERAESEQKFYDYAMQMAEKMLYQDDMLTFGSKARRTIKPDPSVPSLLKGSKRLGIWENLENCQDVGLQFWKEWDLRSARITNQSFGPENSFEEQIKWTEDGKQWPYPIDNEYMFGPESEVPFYEHIFLERHLSGLGLPKDGPIAHFMELVCVGLSKNPYMTLTKKMDHLQWFAKFFNTEKQALIKKLHEQEQLAAQNA
;
A
#
# COMPACT_ATOMS: atom_id res chain seq x y z
N MET A 1 15.20 -34.74 21.96
CA MET A 1 14.37 -34.29 20.82
C MET A 1 13.52 -35.42 20.23
N GLN A 2 14.05 -36.63 20.04
CA GLN A 2 13.27 -37.77 19.52
C GLN A 2 12.04 -38.10 20.39
N GLU A 3 12.18 -38.06 21.73
CA GLU A 3 11.07 -38.36 22.66
C GLU A 3 9.90 -37.37 22.63
N MET A 4 10.10 -36.12 22.15
CA MET A 4 9.01 -35.12 22.06
C MET A 4 8.06 -35.40 20.90
N LEU A 5 8.59 -35.91 19.79
CA LEU A 5 7.77 -36.18 18.60
C LEU A 5 7.01 -37.50 18.75
N ASP A 6 7.43 -38.37 19.66
CA ASP A 6 6.82 -39.67 19.92
C ASP A 6 5.71 -39.61 20.99
N ASP A 7 5.53 -38.47 21.67
CA ASP A 7 4.44 -38.27 22.62
C ASP A 7 3.09 -38.19 21.89
N LYS A 8 2.27 -39.24 22.08
CA LYS A 8 0.97 -39.40 21.41
C LYS A 8 0.02 -38.22 21.67
N ALA A 9 0.17 -37.53 22.79
CA ALA A 9 -0.62 -36.34 23.10
C ALA A 9 -0.28 -35.16 22.18
N ILE A 10 1.00 -34.97 21.86
CA ILE A 10 1.51 -33.89 21.00
C ILE A 10 1.15 -34.18 19.54
N GLN A 11 1.28 -35.43 19.08
CA GLN A 11 0.85 -35.82 17.73
C GLN A 11 -0.66 -35.59 17.51
N GLY A 12 -1.49 -35.86 18.53
CA GLY A 12 -2.92 -35.59 18.50
C GLY A 12 -3.24 -34.09 18.35
N LEU A 13 -2.55 -33.23 19.10
CA LEU A 13 -2.74 -31.78 19.03
C LEU A 13 -2.24 -31.20 17.68
N LEU A 14 -1.07 -31.63 17.20
CA LEU A 14 -0.50 -31.14 15.93
C LEU A 14 -1.34 -31.56 14.71
N SER A 15 -1.89 -32.78 14.70
CA SER A 15 -2.77 -33.23 13.62
C SER A 15 -4.09 -32.46 13.55
N SER A 16 -4.60 -31.96 14.69
CA SER A 16 -5.79 -31.11 14.75
C SER A 16 -5.56 -29.71 14.15
N VAL A 17 -4.35 -29.16 14.27
CA VAL A 17 -3.99 -27.82 13.77
C VAL A 17 -3.70 -27.83 12.26
N ALA A 18 -3.12 -28.91 11.72
CA ALA A 18 -2.58 -28.92 10.35
C ALA A 18 -3.61 -29.10 9.21
N THR A 19 -4.84 -29.54 9.46
CA THR A 19 -5.73 -30.07 8.39
C THR A 19 -6.63 -29.06 7.67
N THR A 20 -6.47 -27.74 7.85
CA THR A 20 -7.52 -26.78 7.44
C THR A 20 -7.07 -25.59 6.57
N THR A 21 -6.29 -25.82 5.51
CA THR A 21 -6.13 -24.83 4.42
C THR A 21 -7.14 -25.10 3.30
N LYS A 22 -8.40 -24.68 3.48
CA LYS A 22 -9.37 -24.60 2.36
C LYS A 22 -9.47 -23.17 1.86
N ALA A 23 -9.24 -23.01 0.55
CA ALA A 23 -9.32 -21.74 -0.15
C ALA A 23 -10.77 -21.21 -0.13
N SER A 24 -10.94 -19.95 0.32
CA SER A 24 -12.23 -19.27 0.36
C SER A 24 -12.63 -18.79 -1.05
N THR A 25 -13.74 -19.31 -1.58
CA THR A 25 -14.39 -18.78 -2.77
C THR A 25 -15.12 -17.47 -2.42
N GLY A 26 -14.55 -16.33 -2.83
CA GLY A 26 -15.11 -15.01 -2.56
C GLY A 26 -16.46 -14.78 -3.24
N LEU A 27 -17.39 -14.14 -2.53
CA LEU A 27 -18.71 -13.75 -3.05
C LEU A 27 -18.58 -12.68 -4.16
N PRO A 28 -19.41 -12.73 -5.22
CA PRO A 28 -19.42 -11.68 -6.24
C PRO A 28 -19.89 -10.35 -5.66
N SER A 29 -19.34 -9.24 -6.16
CA SER A 29 -19.66 -7.90 -5.65
C SER A 29 -21.17 -7.55 -5.71
N LYS A 30 -21.68 -6.96 -4.61
CA LYS A 30 -23.10 -6.58 -4.44
C LYS A 30 -23.63 -5.68 -5.55
N SER A 31 -22.80 -4.77 -6.05
CA SER A 31 -23.19 -3.82 -7.11
C SER A 31 -23.37 -4.50 -8.48
N ALA A 32 -22.57 -5.52 -8.80
CA ALA A 32 -22.69 -6.27 -10.03
C ALA A 32 -23.98 -7.10 -10.07
N GLN A 33 -24.32 -7.77 -8.97
CA GLN A 33 -25.55 -8.55 -8.84
C GLN A 33 -26.80 -7.67 -8.97
N ILE A 34 -26.82 -6.50 -8.31
CA ILE A 34 -27.95 -5.56 -8.40
C ILE A 34 -28.17 -5.08 -9.84
N ARG A 35 -27.10 -4.80 -10.59
CA ARG A 35 -27.21 -4.38 -12.00
C ARG A 35 -27.77 -5.49 -12.88
N GLN A 36 -27.31 -6.72 -12.68
CA GLN A 36 -27.79 -7.89 -13.44
C GLN A 36 -29.27 -8.17 -13.16
N GLU A 37 -29.69 -8.09 -11.90
CA GLU A 37 -31.10 -8.28 -11.52
C GLU A 37 -32.01 -7.18 -12.07
N ARG A 38 -31.59 -5.90 -12.03
CA ARG A 38 -32.37 -4.80 -12.62
C ARG A 38 -32.57 -5.00 -14.12
N ARG A 39 -31.54 -5.43 -14.83
CA ARG A 39 -31.63 -5.76 -16.26
C ARG A 39 -32.58 -6.94 -16.48
N GLY A 40 -32.50 -7.99 -15.66
CA GLY A 40 -33.38 -9.16 -15.72
C GLY A 40 -34.85 -8.80 -15.48
N LEU A 41 -35.15 -8.01 -14.46
CA LEU A 41 -36.53 -7.59 -14.14
C LEU A 41 -37.13 -6.70 -15.24
N LEU A 42 -36.33 -5.84 -15.88
CA LEU A 42 -36.79 -5.04 -17.02
C LEU A 42 -37.11 -5.90 -18.25
N LEU A 43 -36.28 -6.91 -18.53
CA LEU A 43 -36.54 -7.86 -19.62
C LEU A 43 -37.80 -8.68 -19.34
N LEU A 44 -37.96 -9.18 -18.11
CA LEU A 44 -39.16 -9.90 -17.68
C LEU A 44 -40.42 -9.03 -17.83
N ARG A 45 -40.37 -7.77 -17.38
CA ARG A 45 -41.48 -6.82 -17.55
C ARG A 45 -41.87 -6.68 -19.03
N LYS A 46 -40.86 -6.54 -19.89
CA LYS A 46 -41.02 -6.38 -21.32
C LYS A 46 -41.65 -7.63 -21.95
N GLU A 47 -41.12 -8.82 -21.66
CA GLU A 47 -41.60 -10.09 -22.20
C GLU A 47 -43.04 -10.39 -21.80
N ILE A 48 -43.39 -10.24 -20.52
CA ILE A 48 -44.76 -10.47 -20.02
C ILE A 48 -45.73 -9.50 -20.68
N PHE A 49 -45.35 -8.23 -20.83
CA PHE A 49 -46.18 -7.25 -21.52
C PHE A 49 -46.41 -7.63 -22.99
N TYR A 50 -45.37 -8.02 -23.73
CA TYR A 50 -45.52 -8.42 -25.13
C TYR A 50 -46.35 -9.68 -25.30
N GLN A 51 -46.16 -10.69 -24.45
CA GLN A 51 -46.96 -11.92 -24.49
C GLN A 51 -48.44 -11.62 -24.17
N ALA A 52 -48.71 -10.77 -23.19
CA ALA A 52 -50.07 -10.36 -22.83
C ALA A 52 -50.77 -9.63 -23.99
N VAL A 53 -50.08 -8.71 -24.67
CA VAL A 53 -50.61 -8.01 -25.84
C VAL A 53 -50.84 -8.96 -27.02
N GLN A 54 -49.93 -9.92 -27.26
CA GLN A 54 -50.12 -10.96 -28.29
C GLN A 54 -51.32 -11.87 -28.01
N SER A 55 -51.61 -12.15 -26.73
CA SER A 55 -52.81 -12.90 -26.33
C SER A 55 -54.12 -12.09 -26.39
N GLY A 56 -54.07 -10.82 -26.85
CA GLY A 56 -55.24 -9.98 -27.05
C GLY A 56 -55.69 -9.17 -25.82
N ILE A 57 -54.86 -9.11 -24.77
CA ILE A 57 -55.16 -8.31 -23.56
C ILE A 57 -54.97 -6.82 -23.87
N LYS A 58 -55.88 -5.98 -23.36
CA LYS A 58 -55.77 -4.52 -23.51
C LYS A 58 -54.46 -4.01 -22.90
N PRO A 59 -53.81 -2.99 -23.51
CA PRO A 59 -52.48 -2.55 -23.09
C PRO A 59 -52.42 -2.09 -21.62
N ALA A 60 -53.49 -1.46 -21.11
CA ALA A 60 -53.57 -1.03 -19.71
C ALA A 60 -53.65 -2.20 -18.70
N GLU A 61 -54.28 -3.31 -19.08
CA GLU A 61 -54.39 -4.52 -18.26
C GLU A 61 -53.10 -5.34 -18.34
N ALA A 62 -52.49 -5.43 -19.53
CA ALA A 62 -51.18 -6.04 -19.74
C ALA A 62 -50.07 -5.35 -18.93
N GLN A 63 -50.13 -4.02 -18.79
CA GLN A 63 -49.19 -3.27 -17.96
C GLN A 63 -49.32 -3.63 -16.47
N LYS A 64 -50.55 -3.69 -15.94
CA LYS A 64 -50.79 -4.09 -14.54
C LYS A 64 -50.32 -5.52 -14.27
N LEU A 65 -50.56 -6.43 -15.21
CA LEU A 65 -50.11 -7.83 -15.11
C LEU A 65 -48.57 -7.92 -15.06
N ALA A 66 -47.89 -7.20 -15.95
CA ALA A 66 -46.42 -7.17 -15.97
C ALA A 66 -45.84 -6.53 -14.70
N GLU A 67 -46.46 -5.47 -14.18
CA GLU A 67 -46.05 -4.83 -12.93
C GLU A 67 -46.22 -5.78 -11.73
N ASN A 68 -47.36 -6.46 -11.61
CA ASN A 68 -47.61 -7.43 -10.56
C ASN A 68 -46.59 -8.59 -10.60
N ALA A 69 -46.32 -9.15 -11.79
CA ALA A 69 -45.34 -10.22 -11.94
C ALA A 69 -43.91 -9.79 -11.57
N VAL A 70 -43.52 -8.55 -11.91
CA VAL A 70 -42.23 -7.98 -11.51
C VAL A 70 -42.16 -7.79 -10.00
N THR A 71 -43.24 -7.32 -9.36
CA THR A 71 -43.27 -7.16 -7.89
C THR A 71 -43.14 -8.49 -7.16
N GLU A 72 -43.79 -9.56 -7.64
CA GLU A 72 -43.65 -10.89 -7.06
C GLU A 72 -42.23 -11.45 -7.25
N ALA A 73 -41.67 -11.30 -8.46
CA ALA A 73 -40.28 -11.69 -8.75
C ALA A 73 -39.28 -10.94 -7.85
N GLN A 74 -39.50 -9.65 -7.63
CA GLN A 74 -38.70 -8.83 -6.74
C GLN A 74 -38.79 -9.32 -5.28
N GLN A 75 -39.99 -9.65 -4.80
CA GLN A 75 -40.18 -10.21 -3.45
C GLN A 75 -39.42 -11.54 -3.29
N ARG A 76 -39.53 -12.46 -4.25
CA ARG A 76 -38.80 -13.74 -4.23
C ARG A 76 -37.28 -13.56 -4.22
N LEU A 77 -36.75 -12.65 -5.03
CA LEU A 77 -35.31 -12.32 -5.03
C LEU A 77 -34.85 -11.74 -3.69
N THR A 78 -35.65 -10.87 -3.07
CA THR A 78 -35.31 -10.32 -1.75
C THR A 78 -35.35 -11.39 -0.65
N ALA A 79 -36.29 -12.32 -0.71
CA ALA A 79 -36.36 -13.44 0.23
C ALA A 79 -35.15 -14.37 0.09
N GLN A 80 -34.78 -14.75 -1.14
CA GLN A 80 -33.57 -15.55 -1.40
C GLN A 80 -32.30 -14.86 -0.92
N ARG A 81 -32.19 -13.54 -1.10
CA ARG A 81 -31.05 -12.75 -0.59
C ARG A 81 -30.99 -12.76 0.92
N LYS A 82 -32.12 -12.57 1.61
CA LYS A 82 -32.18 -12.64 3.07
C LYS A 82 -31.76 -14.01 3.57
N ALA A 83 -32.31 -15.08 3.01
CA ALA A 83 -31.93 -16.46 3.35
C ALA A 83 -30.44 -16.75 3.08
N ARG A 84 -29.88 -16.23 1.97
CA ARG A 84 -28.44 -16.38 1.68
C ARG A 84 -27.56 -15.60 2.65
N ILE A 85 -27.98 -14.39 3.05
CA ILE A 85 -27.26 -13.58 4.05
C ILE A 85 -27.34 -14.24 5.42
N GLU A 86 -28.48 -14.79 5.80
CA GLU A 86 -28.68 -15.53 7.05
C GLU A 86 -27.80 -16.80 7.06
N GLY A 87 -27.77 -17.58 5.98
CA GLY A 87 -26.87 -18.73 5.86
C GLY A 87 -25.38 -18.35 5.93
N VAL A 88 -24.96 -17.25 5.31
CA VAL A 88 -23.58 -16.76 5.42
C VAL A 88 -23.26 -16.30 6.85
N LYS A 89 -24.22 -15.66 7.55
CA LYS A 89 -24.02 -15.28 8.96
C LYS A 89 -23.91 -16.51 9.87
N GLU A 90 -24.71 -17.54 9.66
CA GLU A 90 -24.61 -18.80 10.39
C GLU A 90 -23.27 -19.51 10.11
N GLU A 91 -22.79 -19.48 8.87
CA GLU A 91 -21.45 -19.97 8.50
C GLU A 91 -20.33 -19.13 9.14
N GLU A 92 -20.48 -17.80 9.21
CA GLU A 92 -19.53 -16.91 9.89
C GLU A 92 -19.52 -17.13 11.41
N ASP A 93 -20.69 -17.32 12.02
CA ASP A 93 -20.84 -17.57 13.46
C ASP A 93 -20.29 -18.95 13.84
N THR A 94 -20.56 -19.98 13.03
CA THR A 94 -19.97 -21.33 13.21
C THR A 94 -18.46 -21.31 12.98
N ALA A 95 -17.96 -20.56 11.99
CA ALA A 95 -16.53 -20.37 11.80
C ALA A 95 -15.88 -19.59 12.94
N ARG A 96 -16.58 -18.62 13.53
CA ARG A 96 -16.12 -17.85 14.69
C ARG A 96 -16.08 -18.72 15.95
N ALA A 97 -17.07 -19.58 16.16
CA ALA A 97 -17.07 -20.58 17.22
C ALA A 97 -15.90 -21.56 17.04
N GLN A 98 -15.69 -22.09 15.84
CA GLN A 98 -14.53 -22.95 15.54
C GLN A 98 -13.19 -22.22 15.75
N LYS A 99 -13.09 -20.92 15.44
CA LYS A 99 -11.90 -20.13 15.73
C LYS A 99 -11.67 -19.91 17.23
N ALA A 100 -12.73 -19.74 18.02
CA ALA A 100 -12.63 -19.65 19.47
C ALA A 100 -12.18 -20.99 20.07
N GLU A 101 -12.76 -22.11 19.64
CA GLU A 101 -12.32 -23.46 20.04
C GLU A 101 -10.85 -23.73 19.64
N ARG A 102 -10.40 -23.22 18.49
CA ARG A 102 -8.98 -23.25 18.08
C ARG A 102 -8.09 -22.42 18.99
N ALA A 103 -8.50 -21.20 19.32
CA ALA A 103 -7.73 -20.36 20.23
C ALA A 103 -7.56 -21.01 21.61
N GLU A 104 -8.60 -21.67 22.12
CA GLU A 104 -8.53 -22.43 23.37
C GLU A 104 -7.62 -23.66 23.27
N SER A 105 -7.64 -24.40 22.15
CA SER A 105 -6.75 -25.56 21.97
C SER A 105 -5.28 -25.14 21.77
N GLU A 106 -5.04 -24.04 21.06
CA GLU A 106 -3.72 -23.41 20.91
C GLU A 106 -3.18 -22.92 22.26
N GLN A 107 -4.00 -22.25 23.08
CA GLN A 107 -3.62 -21.86 24.44
C GLN A 107 -3.23 -23.06 25.30
N LYS A 108 -4.03 -24.13 25.28
CA LYS A 108 -3.69 -25.38 26.00
C LYS A 108 -2.37 -25.99 25.50
N PHE A 109 -2.10 -25.92 24.20
CA PHE A 109 -0.83 -26.36 23.62
C PHE A 109 0.34 -25.51 24.10
N TYR A 110 0.19 -24.18 24.13
CA TYR A 110 1.23 -23.27 24.63
C TYR A 110 1.50 -23.46 26.12
N ASP A 111 0.47 -23.64 26.93
CA ASP A 111 0.61 -23.90 28.37
C ASP A 111 1.35 -25.23 28.62
N TYR A 112 1.02 -26.28 27.88
CA TYR A 112 1.72 -27.56 27.97
C TYR A 112 3.18 -27.45 27.52
N ALA A 113 3.43 -26.74 26.41
CA ALA A 113 4.78 -26.47 25.93
C ALA A 113 5.59 -25.68 26.96
N MET A 114 4.97 -24.73 27.67
CA MET A 114 5.61 -23.95 28.73
C MET A 114 5.97 -24.83 29.94
N GLN A 115 5.03 -25.66 30.41
CA GLN A 115 5.30 -26.62 31.50
C GLN A 115 6.42 -27.60 31.14
N MET A 116 6.45 -28.05 29.89
CA MET A 116 7.52 -28.93 29.39
C MET A 116 8.85 -28.18 29.27
N ALA A 117 8.84 -26.92 28.81
CA ALA A 117 10.03 -26.08 28.76
C ALA A 117 10.59 -25.82 30.16
N GLU A 118 9.73 -25.51 31.15
CA GLU A 118 10.12 -25.37 32.54
C GLU A 118 10.73 -26.68 33.08
N LYS A 119 10.09 -27.81 32.81
CA LYS A 119 10.60 -29.12 33.22
C LYS A 119 11.98 -29.40 32.60
N MET A 120 12.20 -29.03 31.34
CA MET A 120 13.48 -29.24 30.66
C MET A 120 14.56 -28.22 31.03
N LEU A 121 14.19 -26.97 31.36
CA LEU A 121 15.14 -25.95 31.82
C LEU A 121 15.54 -26.11 33.28
N TYR A 122 14.62 -26.57 34.14
CA TYR A 122 14.79 -26.57 35.60
C TYR A 122 14.95 -27.95 36.24
N GLN A 123 14.77 -29.07 35.52
CA GLN A 123 15.09 -30.39 36.09
C GLN A 123 16.59 -30.65 36.26
N ASP A 124 17.46 -29.95 35.53
CA ASP A 124 18.92 -30.09 35.69
C ASP A 124 19.46 -29.42 36.97
N ASP A 125 18.68 -28.54 37.62
CA ASP A 125 19.12 -27.80 38.82
C ASP A 125 18.74 -28.47 40.16
N MET A 126 17.94 -29.55 40.15
CA MET A 126 17.52 -30.24 41.38
C MET A 126 18.38 -31.47 41.73
N LEU A 127 19.45 -31.72 40.99
CA LEU A 127 20.48 -32.71 41.33
C LEU A 127 21.88 -32.09 41.16
N THR A 128 22.43 -31.64 42.28
CA THR A 128 23.80 -31.15 42.54
C THR A 128 23.98 -29.62 42.60
N PHE A 129 23.98 -29.13 43.84
CA PHE A 129 24.56 -27.87 44.25
C PHE A 129 26.04 -27.82 43.84
N GLY A 130 26.34 -27.20 42.70
CA GLY A 130 27.67 -27.17 42.14
C GLY A 130 27.74 -26.33 40.88
N SER A 131 27.54 -25.02 41.03
CA SER A 131 27.74 -24.02 39.98
C SER A 131 29.08 -24.23 39.26
N LYS A 132 29.05 -24.88 38.10
CA LYS A 132 30.10 -24.74 37.10
C LYS A 132 29.54 -23.91 35.96
N ALA A 133 29.33 -22.63 36.25
CA ALA A 133 29.47 -21.61 35.21
C ALA A 133 30.71 -21.98 34.41
N ARG A 134 30.56 -22.17 33.09
CA ARG A 134 31.71 -22.47 32.21
C ARG A 134 32.78 -21.45 32.53
N ARG A 135 33.87 -21.90 33.17
CA ARG A 135 34.97 -21.01 33.54
C ARG A 135 35.53 -20.49 32.23
N THR A 136 35.29 -19.23 31.92
CA THR A 136 36.02 -18.54 30.85
C THR A 136 37.47 -18.47 31.31
N ILE A 137 38.28 -19.41 30.83
CA ILE A 137 39.71 -19.43 31.11
C ILE A 137 40.28 -18.23 30.36
N LYS A 138 40.57 -17.14 31.09
CA LYS A 138 41.34 -16.04 30.51
C LYS A 138 42.74 -16.58 30.25
N PRO A 139 43.25 -16.51 29.00
CA PRO A 139 44.60 -16.97 28.71
C PRO A 139 45.59 -16.16 29.54
N ASP A 140 46.48 -16.86 30.22
CA ASP A 140 47.50 -16.25 31.07
C ASP A 140 48.51 -15.50 30.19
N PRO A 141 48.66 -14.17 30.34
CA PRO A 141 49.52 -13.36 29.46
C PRO A 141 51.02 -13.66 29.63
N SER A 142 51.39 -14.39 30.69
CA SER A 142 52.76 -14.84 30.96
C SER A 142 53.15 -16.09 30.16
N VAL A 143 52.17 -16.83 29.63
CA VAL A 143 52.43 -18.02 28.83
C VAL A 143 52.90 -17.57 27.45
N PRO A 144 54.10 -17.98 26.99
CA PRO A 144 54.57 -17.63 25.66
C PRO A 144 53.58 -18.17 24.63
N SER A 145 52.96 -17.29 23.85
CA SER A 145 52.01 -17.73 22.82
C SER A 145 52.76 -18.64 21.84
N LEU A 146 52.22 -19.82 21.56
CA LEU A 146 52.78 -20.77 20.58
C LEU A 146 53.06 -20.11 19.21
N LEU A 147 52.31 -19.05 18.89
CA LEU A 147 52.42 -18.27 17.66
C LEU A 147 53.38 -17.05 17.76
N LYS A 148 53.88 -16.71 18.95
CA LYS A 148 54.87 -15.62 19.15
C LYS A 148 56.32 -16.10 19.05
N GLY A 149 56.56 -17.40 19.16
CA GLY A 149 57.89 -17.98 19.32
C GLY A 149 58.57 -18.52 18.05
N SER A 150 57.92 -18.47 16.89
CA SER A 150 58.55 -18.93 15.65
C SER A 150 59.29 -17.79 14.94
N LYS A 151 60.49 -18.10 14.41
CA LYS A 151 61.19 -17.22 13.48
C LYS A 151 60.23 -16.91 12.32
N ARG A 152 59.80 -15.65 12.18
CA ARG A 152 59.04 -15.20 11.01
C ARG A 152 59.84 -15.43 9.73
N LEU A 153 59.16 -15.68 8.61
CA LEU A 153 59.82 -15.92 7.32
C LEU A 153 60.71 -14.76 6.86
N GLY A 154 60.50 -13.54 7.39
CA GLY A 154 61.43 -12.41 7.22
C GLY A 154 61.54 -11.88 5.79
N ILE A 155 60.61 -12.25 4.91
CA ILE A 155 60.63 -11.93 3.47
C ILE A 155 60.22 -10.46 3.20
N TRP A 156 59.40 -9.88 4.06
CA TRP A 156 58.86 -8.52 3.89
C TRP A 156 59.37 -7.59 4.99
N GLU A 157 59.88 -6.42 4.60
CA GLU A 157 60.24 -5.30 5.51
C GLU A 157 59.01 -4.47 5.90
N ASN A 158 59.14 -3.54 6.85
CA ASN A 158 58.01 -2.74 7.35
C ASN A 158 57.38 -1.90 6.22
N LEU A 159 56.08 -2.07 5.99
CA LEU A 159 55.32 -1.46 4.87
C LEU A 159 54.85 -0.01 5.16
N GLU A 160 55.50 0.72 6.06
CA GLU A 160 55.05 2.04 6.54
C GLU A 160 54.97 3.11 5.43
N ASN A 161 55.68 2.91 4.31
CA ASN A 161 55.75 3.84 3.18
C ASN A 161 54.97 3.39 1.93
N CYS A 162 54.19 2.31 2.01
CA CYS A 162 53.46 1.79 0.85
C CYS A 162 52.12 2.51 0.67
N GLN A 163 51.93 3.17 -0.48
CA GLN A 163 50.63 3.70 -0.89
C GLN A 163 49.85 2.62 -1.66
N ASP A 164 48.60 2.40 -1.28
CA ASP A 164 47.72 1.42 -1.93
C ASP A 164 47.14 1.98 -3.25
N VAL A 165 47.94 1.87 -4.32
CA VAL A 165 47.55 2.22 -5.69
C VAL A 165 46.80 1.04 -6.32
N GLY A 166 45.56 0.85 -5.88
CA GLY A 166 44.62 -0.13 -6.45
C GLY A 166 43.55 0.55 -7.31
N LEU A 167 43.11 -0.11 -8.38
CA LEU A 167 41.94 0.33 -9.15
C LEU A 167 40.71 0.33 -8.24
N GLN A 168 39.94 1.42 -8.23
CA GLN A 168 38.76 1.58 -7.37
C GLN A 168 37.75 0.44 -7.58
N PHE A 169 37.59 -0.02 -8.82
CA PHE A 169 36.70 -1.14 -9.15
C PHE A 169 36.98 -2.41 -8.33
N TRP A 170 38.25 -2.83 -8.21
CA TRP A 170 38.58 -4.04 -7.46
C TRP A 170 38.35 -3.85 -5.96
N LYS A 171 38.63 -2.65 -5.42
CA LYS A 171 38.33 -2.31 -4.03
C LYS A 171 36.83 -2.35 -3.74
N GLU A 172 36.02 -1.80 -4.64
CA GLU A 172 34.55 -1.85 -4.56
C GLU A 172 34.03 -3.29 -4.68
N TRP A 173 34.63 -4.10 -5.56
CA TRP A 173 34.27 -5.51 -5.72
C TRP A 173 34.56 -6.33 -4.46
N ASP A 174 35.73 -6.14 -3.86
CA ASP A 174 36.13 -6.80 -2.62
C ASP A 174 35.27 -6.32 -1.43
N LEU A 175 34.98 -5.03 -1.33
CA LEU A 175 34.03 -4.49 -0.34
C LEU A 175 32.63 -5.08 -0.52
N ARG A 176 32.18 -5.23 -1.77
CA ARG A 176 30.87 -5.82 -2.07
C ARG A 176 30.84 -7.30 -1.70
N SER A 177 31.88 -8.07 -2.01
CA SER A 177 31.94 -9.49 -1.66
C SER A 177 31.94 -9.67 -0.14
N ALA A 178 32.75 -8.88 0.58
CA ALA A 178 32.75 -8.86 2.04
C ALA A 178 31.36 -8.49 2.62
N ARG A 179 30.68 -7.49 2.04
CA ARG A 179 29.32 -7.11 2.45
C ARG A 179 28.32 -8.24 2.25
N ILE A 180 28.36 -8.93 1.11
CA ILE A 180 27.47 -10.07 0.81
C ILE A 180 27.73 -11.20 1.80
N THR A 181 29.00 -11.53 2.08
CA THR A 181 29.34 -12.56 3.08
C THR A 181 28.80 -12.19 4.46
N ASN A 182 28.95 -10.94 4.89
CA ASN A 182 28.40 -10.46 6.17
C ASN A 182 26.88 -10.50 6.21
N GLN A 183 26.19 -10.18 5.11
CA GLN A 183 24.73 -10.15 5.04
C GLN A 183 24.08 -11.52 4.81
N SER A 184 24.84 -12.53 4.39
CA SER A 184 24.32 -13.87 4.05
C SER A 184 23.67 -14.62 5.22
N PHE A 185 23.98 -14.24 6.45
CA PHE A 185 23.40 -14.84 7.65
C PHE A 185 22.00 -14.33 8.00
N GLY A 186 21.45 -13.39 7.22
CA GLY A 186 20.16 -12.76 7.51
C GLY A 186 20.26 -11.75 8.66
N PRO A 187 19.15 -11.10 9.06
CA PRO A 187 19.11 -10.27 10.26
C PRO A 187 19.17 -11.14 11.52
N GLU A 188 20.04 -10.79 12.47
CA GLU A 188 20.16 -11.48 13.76
C GLU A 188 19.00 -11.15 14.70
N ASN A 189 18.38 -9.97 14.52
CA ASN A 189 17.30 -9.46 15.35
C ASN A 189 16.22 -8.75 14.51
N SER A 190 14.99 -8.69 15.03
CA SER A 190 13.85 -7.93 14.50
C SER A 190 14.16 -6.45 14.24
N PHE A 191 14.98 -5.80 15.09
CA PHE A 191 15.38 -4.41 14.85
C PHE A 191 16.28 -4.27 13.61
N GLU A 192 17.16 -5.24 13.38
CA GLU A 192 18.02 -5.24 12.19
C GLU A 192 17.19 -5.46 10.92
N GLU A 193 16.14 -6.29 11.00
CA GLU A 193 15.17 -6.45 9.92
C GLU A 193 14.43 -5.15 9.61
N GLN A 194 13.97 -4.41 10.63
CA GLN A 194 13.35 -3.10 10.45
C GLN A 194 14.31 -2.06 9.87
N ILE A 195 15.59 -2.08 10.30
CA ILE A 195 16.63 -1.22 9.72
C ILE A 195 16.79 -1.54 8.23
N LYS A 196 16.95 -2.82 7.87
CA LYS A 196 17.04 -3.27 6.46
C LYS A 196 15.81 -2.84 5.66
N TRP A 197 14.61 -2.98 6.21
CA TRP A 197 13.38 -2.54 5.53
C TRP A 197 13.29 -1.03 5.37
N THR A 198 13.82 -0.26 6.32
CA THR A 198 13.88 1.20 6.23
C THR A 198 14.91 1.65 5.19
N GLU A 199 16.09 1.01 5.16
CA GLU A 199 17.12 1.25 4.14
C GLU A 199 16.64 0.86 2.73
N ASP A 200 15.91 -0.26 2.61
CA ASP A 200 15.28 -0.70 1.36
C ASP A 200 14.07 0.17 0.94
N GLY A 201 13.59 1.07 1.81
CA GLY A 201 12.41 1.89 1.56
C GLY A 201 11.07 1.13 1.62
N LYS A 202 11.05 -0.09 2.18
CA LYS A 202 9.84 -0.89 2.44
C LYS A 202 9.06 -0.36 3.64
N GLN A 203 9.79 0.13 4.65
CA GLN A 203 9.23 0.72 5.85
C GLN A 203 9.34 2.25 5.79
N TRP A 204 8.36 2.94 6.39
CA TRP A 204 8.38 4.39 6.49
C TRP A 204 9.45 4.85 7.49
N PRO A 205 10.23 5.90 7.18
CA PRO A 205 11.13 6.49 8.14
C PRO A 205 10.35 7.18 9.26
N TYR A 206 10.94 7.18 10.45
CA TYR A 206 10.38 7.84 11.63
C TYR A 206 11.20 9.08 12.00
N PRO A 207 10.58 10.16 12.50
CA PRO A 207 9.13 10.34 12.70
C PRO A 207 8.35 10.41 11.38
N ILE A 208 7.08 9.97 11.41
CA ILE A 208 6.23 9.94 10.20
C ILE A 208 6.04 11.37 9.69
N ASP A 209 6.50 11.61 8.46
CA ASP A 209 6.27 12.83 7.70
C ASP A 209 5.30 12.52 6.55
N ASN A 210 4.21 13.27 6.48
CA ASN A 210 3.20 13.13 5.41
C ASN A 210 3.73 13.62 4.06
N GLU A 211 4.78 14.45 4.06
CA GLU A 211 5.43 14.98 2.86
C GLU A 211 6.65 14.13 2.44
N TYR A 212 6.86 12.97 3.08
CA TYR A 212 7.92 12.06 2.68
C TYR A 212 7.71 11.61 1.22
N MET A 213 8.74 11.77 0.39
CA MET A 213 8.71 11.47 -1.05
C MET A 213 7.70 12.34 -1.85
N PHE A 214 7.45 13.58 -1.41
CA PHE A 214 6.60 14.55 -2.14
C PHE A 214 7.11 14.87 -3.57
N GLY A 215 8.39 14.55 -3.86
CA GLY A 215 9.00 14.69 -5.17
C GLY A 215 9.67 16.06 -5.36
N PRO A 216 9.91 16.48 -6.62
CA PRO A 216 10.67 17.70 -6.92
C PRO A 216 9.96 18.98 -6.45
N GLU A 217 8.64 18.92 -6.19
CA GLU A 217 7.87 20.07 -5.72
C GLU A 217 8.25 20.50 -4.30
N SER A 218 8.88 19.62 -3.52
CA SER A 218 9.37 19.96 -2.17
C SER A 218 10.46 21.03 -2.18
N GLU A 219 11.21 21.13 -3.28
CA GLU A 219 12.26 22.14 -3.47
C GLU A 219 11.70 23.47 -3.99
N VAL A 220 10.45 23.47 -4.48
CA VAL A 220 9.81 24.65 -5.09
C VAL A 220 9.31 25.59 -3.99
N PRO A 221 9.78 26.85 -3.96
CA PRO A 221 9.35 27.79 -2.94
C PRO A 221 7.95 28.33 -3.21
N PHE A 222 7.22 28.67 -2.14
CA PHE A 222 5.82 29.09 -2.21
C PHE A 222 5.55 30.28 -3.15
N TYR A 223 6.51 31.20 -3.28
CA TYR A 223 6.35 32.42 -4.07
C TYR A 223 6.23 32.12 -5.57
N GLU A 224 6.73 30.99 -6.06
CA GLU A 224 6.58 30.58 -7.45
C GLU A 224 5.17 30.07 -7.75
N HIS A 225 4.50 29.48 -6.76
CA HIS A 225 3.10 29.08 -6.89
C HIS A 225 2.11 30.23 -6.75
N ILE A 226 2.45 31.25 -5.96
CA ILE A 226 1.54 32.36 -5.66
C ILE A 226 1.69 33.46 -6.72
N PHE A 227 2.92 33.90 -7.02
CA PHE A 227 3.17 35.06 -7.88
C PHE A 227 3.34 34.69 -9.35
N LEU A 228 2.30 34.09 -9.93
CA LEU A 228 2.27 33.67 -11.33
C LEU A 228 2.26 34.85 -12.33
N GLU A 229 1.88 36.05 -11.87
CA GLU A 229 1.84 37.28 -12.67
C GLU A 229 3.19 37.63 -13.29
N ARG A 230 4.30 37.27 -12.62
CA ARG A 230 5.67 37.49 -13.12
C ARG A 230 5.93 36.77 -14.45
N HIS A 231 5.23 35.67 -14.70
CA HIS A 231 5.36 34.89 -15.93
C HIS A 231 4.49 35.43 -17.07
N LEU A 232 3.45 36.23 -16.78
CA LEU A 232 2.55 36.80 -17.79
C LEU A 232 3.25 37.80 -18.71
N SER A 233 4.22 38.57 -18.18
CA SER A 233 4.92 39.60 -18.97
C SER A 233 5.72 39.04 -20.15
N GLY A 234 6.13 37.76 -20.09
CA GLY A 234 6.86 37.09 -21.17
C GLY A 234 5.98 36.42 -22.23
N LEU A 235 4.67 36.33 -22.02
CA LEU A 235 3.75 35.51 -22.82
C LEU A 235 3.09 36.28 -23.99
N GLY A 236 3.42 37.55 -24.20
CA GLY A 236 2.88 38.35 -25.32
C GLY A 236 1.39 38.71 -25.21
N LEU A 237 0.84 38.66 -23.99
CA LEU A 237 -0.54 39.04 -23.71
C LEU A 237 -0.68 40.57 -23.55
N PRO A 238 -1.82 41.17 -23.92
CA PRO A 238 -2.08 42.59 -23.67
C PRO A 238 -2.01 42.90 -22.17
N LYS A 239 -1.35 44.01 -21.80
CA LYS A 239 -1.27 44.47 -20.40
C LYS A 239 -2.58 45.05 -19.88
N ASP A 240 -3.34 45.67 -20.77
CA ASP A 240 -4.61 46.33 -20.44
C ASP A 240 -5.77 45.70 -21.23
N GLY A 241 -6.94 45.67 -20.60
CA GLY A 241 -8.20 45.23 -21.20
C GLY A 241 -8.78 43.95 -20.60
N PRO A 242 -9.86 43.42 -21.18
CA PRO A 242 -10.61 42.29 -20.61
C PRO A 242 -9.79 40.99 -20.55
N ILE A 243 -8.83 40.81 -21.47
CA ILE A 243 -7.94 39.65 -21.49
C ILE A 243 -6.97 39.69 -20.29
N ALA A 244 -6.43 40.86 -19.96
CA ALA A 244 -5.55 41.02 -18.81
C ALA A 244 -6.30 40.67 -17.51
N HIS A 245 -7.51 41.22 -17.35
CA HIS A 245 -8.36 40.94 -16.19
C HIS A 245 -8.76 39.46 -16.08
N PHE A 246 -9.07 38.82 -17.21
CA PHE A 246 -9.31 37.37 -17.24
C PHE A 246 -8.06 36.58 -16.80
N MET A 247 -6.88 36.96 -17.28
CA MET A 247 -5.63 36.28 -16.92
C MET A 247 -5.26 36.49 -15.45
N GLU A 248 -5.55 37.66 -14.86
CA GLU A 248 -5.43 37.88 -13.41
C GLU A 248 -6.29 36.88 -12.62
N LEU A 249 -7.56 36.70 -13.02
CA LEU A 249 -8.45 35.70 -12.38
C LEU A 249 -7.93 34.27 -12.53
N VAL A 250 -7.36 33.93 -13.70
CA VAL A 250 -6.72 32.64 -13.93
C VAL A 250 -5.52 32.47 -12.99
N CYS A 251 -4.64 33.47 -12.88
CA CYS A 251 -3.50 33.45 -11.95
C CYS A 251 -3.96 33.31 -10.50
N VAL A 252 -4.99 34.03 -10.07
CA VAL A 252 -5.58 33.91 -8.73
C VAL A 252 -6.16 32.50 -8.53
N GLY A 253 -6.84 31.92 -9.51
CA GLY A 253 -7.37 30.56 -9.44
C GLY A 253 -6.25 29.51 -9.33
N LEU A 254 -5.19 29.64 -10.12
CA LEU A 254 -4.04 28.74 -10.11
C LEU A 254 -3.21 28.88 -8.82
N SER A 255 -3.08 30.08 -8.26
CA SER A 255 -2.36 30.30 -6.99
C SER A 255 -3.02 29.60 -5.81
N LYS A 256 -4.36 29.56 -5.79
CA LYS A 256 -5.16 28.90 -4.74
C LYS A 256 -5.23 27.39 -4.87
N ASN A 257 -4.64 26.79 -5.91
CA ASN A 257 -4.69 25.34 -6.14
C ASN A 257 -3.45 24.64 -5.54
N PRO A 258 -3.60 23.80 -4.49
CA PRO A 258 -2.51 23.02 -3.90
C PRO A 258 -2.22 21.72 -4.66
N TYR A 259 -3.11 21.28 -5.54
CA TYR A 259 -3.02 19.96 -6.21
C TYR A 259 -2.29 20.00 -7.55
N MET A 260 -1.82 21.18 -7.97
CA MET A 260 -1.10 21.37 -9.24
C MET A 260 0.36 21.75 -8.98
N THR A 261 1.26 21.04 -9.65
CA THR A 261 2.68 21.39 -9.71
C THR A 261 2.89 22.69 -10.49
N LEU A 262 4.00 23.37 -10.22
CA LEU A 262 4.41 24.58 -10.92
C LEU A 262 4.44 24.36 -12.44
N THR A 263 5.01 23.24 -12.87
CA THR A 263 5.08 22.85 -14.29
C THR A 263 3.72 22.85 -14.96
N LYS A 264 2.71 22.23 -14.33
CA LYS A 264 1.33 22.21 -14.82
C LYS A 264 0.71 23.61 -14.84
N LYS A 265 0.94 24.43 -13.81
CA LYS A 265 0.46 25.83 -13.78
C LYS A 265 1.06 26.63 -14.94
N MET A 266 2.34 26.44 -15.23
CA MET A 266 3.02 27.10 -16.35
C MET A 266 2.50 26.62 -17.71
N ASP A 267 2.24 25.32 -17.87
CA ASP A 267 1.64 24.77 -19.08
C ASP A 267 0.25 25.36 -19.35
N HIS A 268 -0.56 25.57 -18.31
CA HIS A 268 -1.84 26.26 -18.44
C HIS A 268 -1.68 27.70 -18.95
N LEU A 269 -0.73 28.46 -18.39
CA LEU A 269 -0.46 29.83 -18.85
C LEU A 269 0.04 29.86 -20.30
N GLN A 270 0.92 28.94 -20.68
CA GLN A 270 1.38 28.81 -22.06
C GLN A 270 0.23 28.43 -23.02
N TRP A 271 -0.70 27.59 -22.57
CA TRP A 271 -1.88 27.26 -23.35
C TRP A 271 -2.75 28.49 -23.60
N PHE A 272 -2.98 29.33 -22.59
CA PHE A 272 -3.74 30.58 -22.76
C PHE A 272 -3.05 31.55 -23.72
N ALA A 273 -1.73 31.68 -23.64
CA ALA A 273 -0.98 32.51 -24.58
C ALA A 273 -1.13 32.03 -26.04
N LYS A 274 -1.06 30.71 -26.26
CA LYS A 274 -1.33 30.09 -27.58
C LYS A 274 -2.81 30.18 -27.99
N PHE A 275 -3.72 30.22 -27.02
CA PHE A 275 -5.14 30.35 -27.31
C PHE A 275 -5.48 31.77 -27.77
N PHE A 276 -4.98 32.78 -27.06
CA PHE A 276 -5.11 34.20 -27.38
C PHE A 276 -4.12 34.64 -28.46
N ASN A 277 -4.19 33.98 -29.62
CA ASN A 277 -3.50 34.42 -30.83
C ASN A 277 -3.93 35.84 -31.22
N THR A 278 -3.10 36.51 -32.01
CA THR A 278 -3.32 37.89 -32.49
C THR A 278 -4.72 38.12 -33.08
N GLU A 279 -5.24 37.16 -33.84
CA GLU A 279 -6.59 37.21 -34.43
C GLU A 279 -7.70 37.27 -33.35
N LYS A 280 -7.59 36.43 -32.32
CA LYS A 280 -8.58 36.40 -31.23
C LYS A 280 -8.48 37.62 -30.35
N GLN A 281 -7.27 38.11 -30.10
CA GLN A 281 -7.07 39.37 -29.37
C GLN A 281 -7.75 40.55 -30.10
N ALA A 282 -7.62 40.62 -31.43
CA ALA A 282 -8.28 41.65 -32.23
C ALA A 282 -9.81 41.51 -32.22
N LEU A 283 -10.33 40.29 -32.28
CA LEU A 283 -11.76 40.02 -32.21
C LEU A 283 -12.36 40.41 -30.85
N ILE A 284 -11.69 40.07 -29.75
CA ILE A 284 -12.13 40.42 -28.39
C ILE A 284 -12.13 41.94 -28.19
N LYS A 285 -11.12 42.65 -28.70
CA LYS A 285 -11.10 44.12 -28.66
C LYS A 285 -12.32 44.74 -29.37
N LYS A 286 -12.64 44.27 -30.58
CA LYS A 286 -13.82 44.73 -31.33
C LYS A 286 -15.13 44.47 -30.58
N LEU A 287 -15.29 43.28 -29.99
CA LEU A 287 -16.49 42.96 -29.21
C LEU A 287 -16.60 43.83 -27.96
N HIS A 288 -15.48 44.08 -27.27
CA HIS A 288 -15.47 44.92 -26.09
C HIS A 288 -15.82 46.38 -26.40
N GLU A 289 -15.33 46.92 -27.52
CA GLU A 289 -15.72 48.26 -28.00
C GLU A 289 -17.22 48.33 -28.31
N GLN A 290 -17.78 47.29 -28.95
CA GLN A 290 -19.22 47.21 -29.21
C GLN A 290 -20.06 47.15 -27.94
N GLU A 291 -19.63 46.38 -26.93
CA GLU A 291 -20.29 46.33 -25.62
C GLU A 291 -20.25 47.67 -24.90
N GLN A 292 -19.11 48.37 -24.92
CA GLN A 292 -19.00 49.70 -24.32
C GLN A 292 -19.94 50.72 -25.00
N LEU A 293 -20.02 50.69 -26.34
CA LEU A 293 -20.95 51.53 -27.10
C LEU A 293 -22.41 51.18 -26.78
N ALA A 294 -22.74 49.90 -26.65
CA ALA A 294 -24.09 49.46 -26.27
C ALA A 294 -24.46 49.90 -24.85
N ALA A 295 -23.51 49.82 -23.90
CA ALA A 295 -23.71 50.27 -22.52
C ALA A 295 -23.84 51.79 -22.37
N GLN A 296 -23.22 52.57 -23.26
CA GLN A 296 -23.37 54.03 -23.28
C GLN A 296 -24.70 54.49 -23.93
N ASN A 297 -25.26 53.67 -24.80
CA ASN A 297 -26.52 53.95 -25.51
C ASN A 297 -27.77 53.42 -24.75
N ALA A 298 -27.58 52.77 -23.61
CA ALA A 298 -28.64 52.24 -22.73
C ALA A 298 -28.81 53.12 -21.50
#